data_AF-A0A6P7GYK4-F1
#
_entry.id   AF-A0A6P7GYK4-F1
#
_cell.length_a   1.000
_cell.length_b   1.000
_cell.length_c   1.000
_cell.angle_alpha   90.00
_cell.angle_beta   90.00
_cell.angle_gamma   90.00
#
_symmetry.space_group_name_H-M   'P 1'
#
loop_
_entity.id
_entity.type
_entity.pdbx_description
1 polymer ?
#
loop_
_entity_poly.entity_id
_entity_poly.type
_entity_poly.pdbx_seq_one_letter_code
_entity_poly.pdbx_strand_id
1 'polypeptide(L)'
;MNGTCKCPEVAGNSTSLEVEKHQQWLKDDAKAASLLAGTLGKTVAELMLTCTHASEIWDKLRARFERSSTQRLNMLIEAIFRFQRDKKEDISTHVAKLQKLFVDLNDELQKHDENVLSERMLN
;
A
#
# COMPACT_ATOMS: atom_id res chain seq x y z
N MET A 1 -5.04 -3.70 -17.59
CA MET A 1 -5.97 -4.68 -16.99
C MET A 1 -6.18 -4.28 -15.54
N ASN A 2 -7.42 -3.98 -15.16
CA ASN A 2 -7.85 -3.35 -13.91
C ASN A 2 -7.98 -4.30 -12.71
N GLY A 3 -7.36 -5.49 -12.76
CA GLY A 3 -7.27 -6.43 -11.62
C GLY A 3 -8.60 -6.95 -11.05
N THR A 4 -9.73 -6.64 -11.69
CA THR A 4 -11.10 -6.87 -11.15
C THR A 4 -11.86 -7.96 -11.90
N CYS A 5 -11.22 -8.66 -12.84
CA CYS A 5 -11.85 -9.76 -13.56
C CYS A 5 -12.10 -10.92 -12.59
N LYS A 6 -13.35 -11.07 -12.14
CA LYS A 6 -13.78 -12.23 -11.35
C LYS A 6 -13.64 -13.50 -12.20
N CYS A 7 -13.28 -14.61 -11.55
CA CYS A 7 -13.23 -15.92 -12.18
C CYS A 7 -14.60 -16.22 -12.85
N PRO A 8 -14.64 -16.53 -14.15
CA PRO A 8 -15.89 -16.95 -14.80
C PRO A 8 -16.37 -18.27 -14.19
N GLU A 9 -17.60 -18.33 -13.72
CA GLU A 9 -18.21 -19.57 -13.20
C GLU A 9 -18.48 -20.54 -14.35
N VAL A 10 -17.97 -21.76 -14.25
CA VAL A 10 -18.25 -22.85 -15.19
C VAL A 10 -19.18 -23.84 -14.49
N ALA A 11 -20.40 -23.96 -14.98
CA ALA A 11 -21.38 -24.95 -14.54
C ALA A 11 -21.30 -26.21 -15.44
N GLY A 12 -21.91 -27.32 -15.01
CA GLY A 12 -21.90 -28.58 -15.77
C GLY A 12 -22.54 -28.53 -17.17
N ASN A 13 -23.24 -27.44 -17.49
CA ASN A 13 -23.86 -27.16 -18.79
C ASN A 13 -23.19 -26.00 -19.56
N SER A 14 -22.01 -25.55 -19.13
CA SER A 14 -21.31 -24.43 -19.76
C SER A 14 -20.91 -24.73 -21.21
N THR A 15 -20.99 -23.69 -22.04
CA THR A 15 -20.61 -23.74 -23.45
C THR A 15 -19.09 -23.82 -23.62
N SER A 16 -18.63 -24.34 -24.77
CA SER A 16 -17.20 -24.42 -25.11
C SER A 16 -16.47 -23.08 -24.95
N LEU A 17 -17.14 -21.98 -25.27
CA LEU A 17 -16.60 -20.63 -25.15
C LEU A 17 -16.42 -20.18 -23.68
N GLU A 18 -17.28 -20.61 -22.77
CA GLU A 18 -17.17 -20.29 -21.34
C GLU A 18 -16.02 -21.08 -20.70
N VAL A 19 -15.84 -22.34 -21.09
CA VAL A 19 -14.72 -23.18 -20.67
C VAL A 19 -13.39 -22.59 -21.15
N GLU A 20 -13.30 -22.15 -22.41
CA GLU A 20 -12.10 -21.48 -22.94
C GLU A 20 -11.77 -20.19 -22.18
N LYS A 21 -12.79 -19.35 -21.91
CA LYS A 21 -12.61 -18.12 -21.13
C LYS A 21 -12.12 -18.40 -19.71
N HIS A 22 -12.66 -19.43 -19.06
CA HIS A 22 -12.23 -19.84 -17.73
C HIS A 22 -10.78 -20.34 -17.72
N GLN A 23 -10.39 -21.17 -18.70
CA GLN A 23 -9.00 -21.63 -18.82
C GLN A 23 -8.03 -20.47 -19.08
N GLN A 24 -8.42 -19.51 -19.92
CA GLN A 24 -7.61 -18.33 -20.16
C GLN A 24 -7.46 -17.49 -18.88
N TRP A 25 -8.55 -17.31 -18.13
CA TRP A 25 -8.52 -16.63 -16.84
C TRP A 25 -7.57 -17.30 -15.84
N LEU A 26 -7.60 -18.63 -15.72
CA LEU A 26 -6.69 -19.38 -14.84
C LEU A 26 -5.22 -19.17 -15.21
N LYS A 27 -4.89 -19.12 -16.51
CA LYS A 27 -3.52 -18.85 -16.97
C LYS A 27 -3.07 -17.44 -16.58
N ASP A 28 -3.95 -16.45 -16.75
CA ASP A 28 -3.65 -15.07 -16.43
C ASP A 28 -3.52 -14.85 -14.91
N ASP A 29 -4.39 -15.49 -14.11
CA ASP A 29 -4.32 -15.48 -12.64
C ASP A 29 -3.02 -16.14 -12.14
N ALA A 30 -2.67 -17.32 -12.64
CA ALA A 30 -1.42 -17.99 -12.27
C ALA A 30 -0.17 -17.17 -12.61
N LYS A 31 -0.18 -16.48 -13.75
CA LYS A 31 0.89 -15.57 -14.16
C LYS A 31 0.99 -14.37 -13.22
N ALA A 32 -0.14 -13.75 -12.88
CA ALA A 32 -0.18 -12.63 -11.94
C ALA A 32 0.28 -13.05 -10.54
N ALA A 33 -0.19 -14.19 -10.03
CA ALA A 33 0.21 -14.73 -8.74
C ALA A 33 1.72 -15.01 -8.68
N SER A 34 2.30 -15.57 -9.75
CA SER A 34 3.74 -15.82 -9.84
C SER A 34 4.57 -14.54 -9.84
N LEU A 35 4.12 -13.50 -10.56
CA LEU A 35 4.78 -12.19 -10.56
C LEU A 35 4.72 -11.54 -9.17
N LEU A 36 3.55 -11.58 -8.53
CA LEU A 36 3.39 -11.06 -7.17
C LEU A 36 4.31 -11.80 -6.21
N ALA A 37 4.26 -13.14 -6.16
CA ALA A 37 5.09 -13.95 -5.27
C ALA A 37 6.60 -13.76 -5.52
N GLY A 38 7.02 -13.63 -6.78
CA GLY A 38 8.43 -13.50 -7.16
C GLY A 38 9.07 -12.16 -6.79
N THR A 39 8.27 -11.12 -6.50
CA THR A 39 8.78 -9.80 -6.07
C THR A 39 8.88 -9.66 -4.56
N LEU A 40 8.31 -10.59 -3.80
CA LEU A 40 8.20 -10.51 -2.35
C LEU A 40 9.37 -11.18 -1.63
N GLY A 41 9.83 -10.57 -0.54
CA GLY A 41 10.76 -11.22 0.39
C GLY A 41 10.12 -12.45 1.05
N LYS A 42 10.94 -13.43 1.47
CA LYS A 42 10.50 -14.74 2.01
C LYS A 42 9.34 -14.65 3.01
N THR A 43 9.44 -13.75 3.99
CA THR A 43 8.42 -13.57 5.03
C THR A 43 7.05 -13.14 4.49
N VAL A 44 7.04 -12.30 3.45
CA VAL A 44 5.78 -11.84 2.84
C VAL A 44 5.23 -12.92 1.91
N ALA A 45 6.10 -13.67 1.23
CA ALA A 45 5.69 -14.81 0.39
C ALA A 45 5.01 -15.92 1.22
N GLU A 46 5.53 -16.24 2.41
CA GLU A 46 4.95 -17.23 3.33
C GLU A 46 3.52 -16.90 3.75
N LEU A 47 3.23 -15.62 4.02
CA LEU A 47 1.87 -15.16 4.36
C LEU A 47 0.89 -15.31 3.18
N MET A 48 1.41 -15.29 1.95
CA MET A 48 0.61 -15.39 0.73
C MET A 48 0.34 -16.82 0.29
N LEU A 49 1.04 -17.83 0.85
CA LEU A 49 0.79 -19.26 0.57
C LEU A 49 -0.64 -19.71 0.90
N THR A 50 -1.36 -18.93 1.71
CA THR A 50 -2.76 -19.17 2.08
C THR A 50 -3.76 -18.59 1.09
N CYS A 51 -3.31 -17.91 0.03
CA CYS A 51 -4.17 -17.29 -0.98
C CYS A 51 -4.29 -18.21 -2.20
N THR A 52 -5.50 -18.27 -2.77
CA THR A 52 -5.77 -19.13 -3.93
C THR A 52 -5.57 -18.38 -5.25
N HIS A 53 -5.95 -17.10 -5.29
CA HIS A 53 -5.93 -16.27 -6.49
C HIS A 53 -5.02 -15.05 -6.34
N ALA A 54 -4.53 -14.52 -7.47
CA ALA A 54 -3.71 -13.31 -7.48
C ALA A 54 -4.44 -12.10 -6.88
N SER A 55 -5.78 -12.05 -7.01
CA SER A 55 -6.62 -11.03 -6.38
C SER A 55 -6.53 -11.05 -4.86
N GLU A 56 -6.59 -12.23 -4.24
CA GLU A 56 -6.47 -12.39 -2.78
C GLU A 56 -5.07 -12.00 -2.30
N ILE A 57 -4.03 -12.36 -3.05
CA ILE A 57 -2.64 -11.96 -2.77
C ILE A 57 -2.55 -10.43 -2.80
N TRP A 58 -3.06 -9.81 -3.86
CA TRP A 58 -3.06 -8.37 -4.05
C TRP A 58 -3.82 -7.63 -2.95
N ASP A 59 -5.01 -8.11 -2.56
CA ASP A 59 -5.81 -7.50 -1.50
C ASP A 59 -5.13 -7.62 -0.12
N LYS A 60 -4.49 -8.74 0.19
CA LYS A 60 -3.72 -8.87 1.45
C LYS A 60 -2.50 -7.97 1.48
N LEU A 61 -1.76 -7.86 0.37
CA LEU A 61 -0.65 -6.92 0.25
C LEU A 61 -1.15 -5.49 0.48
N ARG A 62 -2.24 -5.11 -0.19
CA ARG A 62 -2.87 -3.80 -0.04
C ARG A 62 -3.23 -3.52 1.41
N ALA A 63 -3.99 -4.42 2.05
CA ALA A 63 -4.41 -4.28 3.43
C ALA A 63 -3.24 -4.17 4.42
N ARG A 64 -2.10 -4.82 4.14
CA ARG A 64 -0.93 -4.79 5.02
C ARG A 64 -0.06 -3.54 4.82
N PHE A 65 0.16 -3.12 3.58
CA PHE A 65 1.08 -2.05 3.24
C PHE A 65 0.40 -0.68 3.20
N GLU A 66 -0.80 -0.57 2.64
CA GLU A 66 -1.54 0.70 2.65
C GLU A 66 -1.96 1.09 4.07
N ARG A 67 -2.48 0.14 4.87
CA ARG A 67 -2.82 0.41 6.28
C ARG A 67 -1.62 0.95 7.06
N SER A 68 -0.44 0.39 6.84
CA SER A 68 0.80 0.85 7.48
C SER A 68 1.16 2.27 7.06
N SER A 69 0.93 2.61 5.79
CA SER A 69 1.23 3.93 5.26
C SER A 69 0.21 4.98 5.73
N THR A 70 -1.08 4.68 5.73
CA THR A 70 -2.12 5.58 6.29
C THR A 70 -1.92 5.79 7.79
N GLN A 71 -1.58 4.72 8.53
CA GLN A 71 -1.29 4.85 9.96
C GLN A 71 -0.07 5.75 10.20
N ARG A 72 0.99 5.61 9.39
CA ARG A 72 2.17 6.49 9.46
C ARG A 72 1.80 7.94 9.18
N LEU A 73 1.00 8.21 8.14
CA LEU A 73 0.52 9.55 7.80
C LEU A 73 -0.22 10.18 8.99
N ASN A 74 -1.19 9.47 9.57
CA ASN A 74 -1.96 9.97 10.72
C ASN A 74 -1.06 10.26 11.94
N MET A 75 -0.09 9.39 12.24
CA MET A 75 0.86 9.62 13.33
C MET A 75 1.71 10.88 13.10
N LEU A 76 2.14 11.14 11.86
CA LEU A 76 2.93 12.33 11.51
C LEU A 76 2.09 13.61 11.61
N ILE A 77 0.84 13.57 11.14
CA ILE A 77 -0.12 14.67 11.27
C ILE A 77 -0.34 15.01 12.75
N GLU A 78 -0.63 14.01 13.59
CA GLU A 78 -0.80 14.20 15.03
C GLU A 78 0.46 14.76 15.69
N ALA A 79 1.64 14.28 15.29
CA ALA A 79 2.90 14.76 15.81
C ALA A 79 3.12 16.24 15.47
N ILE A 80 2.76 16.71 14.26
CA ILE A 80 2.83 18.14 13.91
C ILE A 80 1.91 18.95 14.79
N PHE A 81 0.64 18.55 14.93
CA PHE A 81 -0.33 19.31 15.72
C PHE A 81 0.02 19.36 17.22
N ARG A 82 0.69 18.32 17.74
CA ARG A 82 1.15 18.25 19.12
C ARG A 82 2.55 18.83 19.32
N PHE A 83 3.23 19.29 18.26
CA PHE A 83 4.62 19.72 18.34
C PHE A 83 4.74 20.98 19.19
N GLN A 84 5.45 20.87 20.32
CA GLN A 84 5.67 21.95 21.27
C GLN A 84 7.10 21.89 21.81
N ARG A 85 7.69 23.06 22.05
CA ARG A 85 9.07 23.15 22.57
C ARG A 85 9.14 22.77 24.04
N ASP A 86 10.07 21.90 24.39
CA ASP A 86 10.43 21.67 25.78
C ASP A 86 11.20 22.88 26.33
N LYS A 87 10.95 23.28 27.58
CA LYS A 87 11.66 24.39 28.23
C LYS A 87 13.19 24.18 28.29
N LYS A 88 13.64 22.93 28.27
CA LYS A 88 15.06 22.54 28.29
C LYS A 88 15.68 22.43 26.89
N GLU A 89 14.86 22.50 25.84
CA GLU A 89 15.29 22.37 24.46
C GLU A 89 15.71 23.73 23.89
N ASP A 90 16.91 23.77 23.31
CA ASP A 90 17.38 24.94 22.59
C ASP A 90 16.59 25.14 21.28
N ILE A 91 16.50 26.38 20.84
CA ILE A 91 15.67 26.76 19.68
C ILE A 91 16.18 26.08 18.40
N SER A 92 17.49 25.89 18.24
CA SER A 92 18.06 25.26 17.05
C SER A 92 17.63 23.80 16.95
N THR A 93 17.71 23.06 18.06
CA THR A 93 17.24 21.66 18.13
C THR A 93 15.74 21.58 17.90
N HIS A 94 14.96 22.51 18.47
CA HIS A 94 13.52 22.57 18.27
C HIS A 94 13.14 22.75 16.79
N VAL A 95 13.77 23.71 16.12
CA VAL A 95 13.56 23.98 14.68
C VAL A 95 14.00 22.80 13.84
N ALA A 96 15.15 22.18 14.13
CA ALA A 96 15.63 21.01 13.39
C ALA A 96 14.64 19.83 13.49
N LYS A 97 14.03 19.61 14.67
CA LYS A 97 12.99 18.58 14.84
C LYS A 97 11.72 18.91 14.06
N LEU A 98 11.29 20.18 14.04
CA LEU A 98 10.14 20.61 13.26
C LEU A 98 10.37 20.40 11.76
N GLN A 99 11.53 20.81 11.25
CA GLN A 99 11.92 20.64 9.86
C GLN A 99 11.93 19.16 9.47
N LYS A 100 12.53 18.31 10.31
CA LYS A 100 12.52 16.86 10.09
C LYS A 100 11.10 16.30 10.01
N LEU A 101 10.24 16.68 10.96
CA LEU A 101 8.85 16.23 11.02
C LEU A 101 8.06 16.66 9.78
N PHE A 102 8.34 17.86 9.27
CA PHE A 102 7.73 18.41 8.06
C PHE A 102 8.17 17.66 6.80
N VAL A 103 9.47 17.35 6.68
CA VAL A 103 10.00 16.51 5.59
C VAL A 103 9.37 15.12 5.64
N ASP A 104 9.37 14.48 6.81
CA ASP A 104 8.77 13.15 7.00
C ASP A 104 7.28 13.12 6.63
N LEU A 105 6.53 14.19 6.95
CA LEU A 105 5.12 14.31 6.58
C LEU A 105 4.93 14.55 5.08
N ASN A 106 5.69 15.47 4.47
CA ASN A 106 5.58 15.74 3.03
C ASN A 106 5.93 14.51 2.20
N ASP A 107 6.95 13.74 2.59
CA ASP A 107 7.30 12.47 1.96
C ASP A 107 6.14 11.46 2.04
N GLU A 108 5.40 11.43 3.16
CA GLU A 108 4.26 10.54 3.30
C GLU A 108 3.04 11.07 2.53
N LEU A 109 2.77 12.37 2.52
CA LEU A 109 1.70 12.97 1.70
C LEU A 109 1.89 12.66 0.21
N GLN A 110 3.12 12.77 -0.31
CA GLN A 110 3.43 12.40 -1.70
C GLN A 110 3.13 10.93 -2.00
N LYS A 111 3.41 10.02 -1.07
CA LYS A 111 3.09 8.58 -1.26
C LYS A 111 1.59 8.29 -1.30
N HIS A 112 0.77 9.19 -0.77
CA HIS A 112 -0.70 9.10 -0.79
C HIS A 112 -1.32 9.94 -1.90
N ASP A 113 -0.51 10.54 -2.81
CA ASP A 113 -0.97 11.48 -3.83
C ASP A 113 -1.74 12.69 -3.24
N GLU A 114 -1.41 13.08 -2.01
CA GLU A 114 -2.00 14.22 -1.29
C GLU A 114 -1.21 15.52 -1.51
N ASN A 115 -1.85 16.66 -1.22
CA ASN A 115 -1.18 17.96 -1.32
C ASN A 115 -0.11 18.12 -0.24
N VAL A 116 1.14 18.37 -0.66
CA VAL A 116 2.25 18.67 0.24
C VAL A 116 2.11 20.05 0.88
N LEU A 117 2.66 20.19 2.08
CA LEU A 117 2.72 21.44 2.80
C LEU A 117 3.81 22.34 2.22
N SER A 118 3.53 23.65 2.14
CA SER A 118 4.48 24.63 1.61
C SER A 118 5.67 24.81 2.54
N GLU A 119 6.88 24.82 1.98
CA GLU A 119 8.12 25.12 2.71
C GLU A 119 8.09 26.50 3.41
N ARG A 120 7.21 27.42 2.97
CA ARG A 120 6.97 28.70 3.66
C ARG A 120 6.52 28.54 5.11
N MET A 121 5.97 27.39 5.49
CA MET A 121 5.58 27.11 6.87
C MET A 121 6.77 26.93 7.82
N LEU A 122 7.99 26.77 7.30
CA LEU A 122 9.22 26.61 8.09
C LEU A 122 10.04 27.90 8.21
N ASN A 123 9.63 29.00 7.54
CA ASN A 123 10.34 30.27 7.45
C ASN A 123 9.61 31.41 8.18
#